data_AF-A0A1H6I557-F1
#
_entry.id   AF-A0A1H6I557-F1
#
_cell.length_a   1.000
_cell.length_b   1.000
_cell.length_c   1.000
_cell.angle_alpha   90.00
_cell.angle_beta   90.00
_cell.angle_gamma   90.00
#
_symmetry.space_group_name_H-M   'P 1'
#
loop_
_entity.id
_entity.type
_entity.pdbx_description
1 polymer ?
#
loop_
_entity_poly.entity_id
_entity_poly.type
_entity_poly.pdbx_seq_one_letter_code
_entity_poly.pdbx_strand_id
1 'polypeptide(L)'
;MTDVEDVLADRGVDFDSAFAYALSPAMVRLIIVFLAGWLLLPVGLLVFFTPELVVGYSGIVREAVGMIIGLVIIMGAGALLVGGLIGALFKTIADANRYATASA
;
A
#
# COMPACT_ATOMS: atom_id res chain seq x y z
N MET A 1 -26.83 3.56 -28.06
CA MET A 1 -25.91 2.83 -27.16
C MET A 1 -24.77 3.79 -26.93
N THR A 2 -24.75 4.45 -25.77
CA THR A 2 -23.60 5.26 -25.34
C THR A 2 -22.51 4.29 -24.98
N ASP A 3 -21.51 4.15 -25.86
CA ASP A 3 -20.31 3.39 -25.56
C ASP A 3 -19.69 3.97 -24.28
N VAL A 4 -19.29 3.09 -23.38
CA VAL A 4 -18.65 3.48 -22.11
C VAL A 4 -17.41 4.35 -22.39
N GLU A 5 -16.75 4.13 -23.53
CA GLU A 5 -15.70 4.98 -24.10
C GLU A 5 -16.13 6.45 -24.25
N ASP A 6 -17.32 6.76 -24.79
CA ASP A 6 -17.78 8.13 -25.01
C ASP A 6 -18.09 8.85 -23.69
N VAL A 7 -18.58 8.12 -22.68
CA VAL A 7 -18.85 8.66 -21.34
C VAL A 7 -17.54 8.90 -20.57
N LEU A 8 -16.48 8.15 -20.85
CA LEU A 8 -15.15 8.33 -20.25
C LEU A 8 -14.35 9.44 -20.96
N ALA A 9 -14.48 9.56 -22.28
CA ALA A 9 -13.84 10.61 -23.08
C ALA A 9 -14.38 12.01 -22.73
N ASP A 10 -15.67 12.14 -22.43
CA ASP A 10 -16.32 13.42 -22.12
C ASP A 10 -16.21 13.82 -20.62
N ARG A 11 -15.70 12.92 -19.75
CA ARG A 11 -15.65 13.12 -18.28
C ARG A 11 -14.27 13.41 -17.68
N GLY A 12 -13.29 13.76 -18.52
CA GLY A 12 -12.17 14.63 -18.10
C GLY A 12 -11.24 14.06 -17.02
N VAL A 13 -10.80 12.81 -17.18
CA VAL A 13 -9.60 12.33 -16.46
C VAL A 13 -8.49 12.11 -17.47
N ASP A 14 -7.80 13.20 -17.80
CA ASP A 14 -6.55 13.12 -18.55
C ASP A 14 -5.46 12.51 -17.67
N PHE A 15 -4.60 11.66 -18.23
CA PHE A 15 -3.52 11.00 -17.49
C PHE A 15 -2.65 12.01 -16.71
N ASP A 16 -2.38 13.18 -17.29
CA ASP A 16 -1.60 14.24 -16.65
C ASP A 16 -2.26 14.75 -15.35
N SER A 17 -3.58 14.86 -15.33
CA SER A 17 -4.33 15.28 -14.14
C SER A 17 -4.35 14.19 -13.06
N ALA A 18 -4.49 12.91 -13.45
CA ALA A 18 -4.40 11.78 -12.55
C ALA A 18 -2.98 11.65 -11.96
N PHE A 19 -1.95 11.86 -12.78
CA PHE A 19 -0.56 11.83 -12.36
C PHE A 19 -0.23 12.97 -11.41
N ALA A 20 -0.67 14.20 -11.72
CA ALA A 20 -0.53 15.35 -10.82
C ALA A 20 -1.22 15.11 -9.47
N TYR A 21 -2.40 14.48 -9.47
CA TYR A 21 -3.09 14.10 -8.23
C TYR A 21 -2.32 13.02 -7.44
N ALA A 22 -1.77 12.01 -8.12
CA ALA A 22 -0.95 10.98 -7.50
C ALA A 22 0.32 11.57 -6.86
N LEU A 23 0.87 12.63 -7.44
CA LEU A 23 2.00 13.41 -6.92
C LEU A 23 1.64 14.35 -5.76
N SER A 24 0.36 14.50 -5.41
CA SER A 24 -0.03 15.30 -4.25
C SER A 24 0.62 14.75 -2.98
N PRO A 25 1.09 15.61 -2.05
CA PRO A 25 1.84 15.16 -0.87
C PRO A 25 1.12 14.09 -0.04
N ALA A 26 -0.21 14.12 -0.02
CA ALA A 26 -1.00 13.16 0.72
C ALA A 26 -1.13 11.80 0.01
N MET A 27 -1.30 11.77 -1.32
CA MET A 27 -1.28 10.52 -2.08
C MET A 27 0.11 9.89 -2.10
N VAL A 28 1.16 10.70 -2.25
CA VAL A 28 2.55 10.24 -2.17
C VAL A 28 2.84 9.54 -0.85
N ARG A 29 2.38 10.07 0.29
CA ARG A 29 2.54 9.41 1.60
C ARG A 29 1.89 8.03 1.63
N LEU A 30 0.69 7.89 1.08
CA LEU A 30 -0.04 6.61 1.05
C LEU A 30 0.65 5.61 0.12
N ILE A 31 1.14 6.07 -1.03
CA ILE A 31 1.94 5.26 -1.96
C ILE A 31 3.22 4.79 -1.27
N ILE A 32 3.93 5.67 -0.57
CA ILE A 32 5.14 5.30 0.20
C ILE A 32 4.80 4.25 1.26
N VAL A 33 3.71 4.42 1.99
CA VAL A 33 3.26 3.43 3.00
C VAL A 33 2.97 2.08 2.36
N PHE A 34 2.27 2.06 1.21
CA PHE A 34 2.04 0.85 0.44
C PHE A 34 3.35 0.19 -0.01
N LEU A 35 4.27 0.97 -0.60
CA LEU A 35 5.55 0.49 -1.10
C LEU A 35 6.45 -0.03 0.03
N ALA A 36 6.44 0.63 1.19
CA ALA A 36 7.14 0.17 2.38
C ALA A 36 6.60 -1.20 2.84
N GLY A 37 5.28 -1.36 2.90
CA GLY A 37 4.65 -2.65 3.18
C GLY A 37 5.02 -3.72 2.15
N TRP A 38 4.96 -3.38 0.86
CA TRP A 38 5.32 -4.28 -0.24
C TRP A 38 6.78 -4.74 -0.20
N LEU A 39 7.70 -3.85 0.16
CA LEU A 39 9.12 -4.19 0.31
C LEU A 39 9.42 -4.98 1.59
N LEU A 40 8.75 -4.65 2.70
CA LEU A 40 8.98 -5.28 4.01
C LEU A 40 8.36 -6.67 4.12
N LEU A 41 7.26 -6.95 3.41
CA LEU A 41 6.59 -8.25 3.44
C LEU A 41 7.52 -9.42 3.08
N PRO A 42 8.26 -9.40 1.94
CA PRO A 42 9.19 -10.48 1.62
C PRO A 42 10.33 -10.59 2.65
N VAL A 43 10.77 -9.47 3.25
CA VAL A 43 11.78 -9.49 4.32
C VAL A 43 11.24 -10.22 5.55
N GLY A 44 10.01 -9.91 5.98
CA GLY A 44 9.36 -10.59 7.11
C GLY A 44 9.18 -12.08 6.86
N LEU A 45 8.74 -12.46 5.65
CA LEU A 45 8.62 -13.87 5.25
C LEU A 45 9.96 -14.59 5.26
N LEU A 46 11.02 -13.96 4.74
CA LEU A 46 12.36 -14.52 4.74
C LEU A 46 12.88 -14.71 6.17
N VAL A 47 12.69 -13.76 7.07
CA VAL A 47 13.06 -13.91 8.49
C VAL A 47 12.23 -15.01 9.17
N PHE A 48 10.95 -15.14 8.83
CA PHE A 48 10.07 -16.15 9.43
C PHE A 48 10.45 -17.59 9.03
N PHE A 49 10.75 -17.82 7.74
CA PHE A 49 11.10 -19.15 7.23
C PHE A 49 12.59 -19.49 7.36
N THR A 50 13.44 -18.48 7.53
CA THR A 50 14.88 -18.63 7.75
C THR A 50 15.31 -17.80 8.97
N PRO A 51 14.82 -18.14 10.18
CA PRO A 51 15.08 -17.37 11.40
C PRO A 51 16.56 -17.31 11.77
N GLU A 52 17.33 -18.32 11.37
CA GLU A 52 18.78 -18.43 11.55
C GLU A 52 19.54 -17.19 11.04
N LEU A 53 19.04 -16.52 10.00
CA LEU A 53 19.64 -15.30 9.44
C LEU A 53 19.70 -14.15 10.44
N VAL A 54 18.80 -14.12 11.42
CA VAL A 54 18.71 -13.05 12.42
C VAL A 54 19.36 -13.46 13.74
N VAL A 55 19.23 -14.73 14.14
CA VAL A 55 19.71 -15.21 15.46
C VAL A 55 21.06 -15.93 15.42
N GLY A 56 21.60 -16.22 14.23
CA GLY A 56 22.99 -16.63 13.98
C GLY A 56 23.35 -18.09 14.21
N TYR A 57 22.57 -18.84 15.00
CA TYR A 57 22.79 -20.26 15.28
C TYR A 57 21.47 -21.00 15.57
N SER A 58 21.42 -22.30 15.27
CA SER A 58 20.24 -23.13 15.46
C SER A 58 20.03 -23.56 16.91
N GLY A 59 18.78 -23.50 17.36
CA GLY A 59 18.37 -23.90 18.70
C GLY A 59 16.92 -23.48 18.96
N ILE A 60 16.11 -24.39 19.52
CA ILE A 60 14.65 -24.29 19.58
C ILE A 60 14.15 -22.92 20.08
N VAL A 61 14.72 -22.41 21.18
CA VAL A 61 14.29 -21.13 21.77
C VAL A 61 14.65 -19.95 20.87
N ARG A 62 15.84 -19.96 20.25
CA ARG A 62 16.31 -18.86 19.39
C ARG A 62 15.59 -18.85 18.06
N GLU A 63 15.33 -20.03 17.50
CA GLU A 63 14.55 -20.19 16.29
C GLU A 63 13.13 -19.64 16.49
N ALA A 64 12.48 -19.99 17.60
CA ALA A 64 11.18 -19.44 17.96
C ALA A 64 11.21 -17.90 18.08
N VAL A 65 12.27 -17.33 18.67
CA VAL A 65 12.44 -15.86 18.74
C VAL A 65 12.58 -15.24 17.35
N GLY A 66 13.38 -15.84 16.46
CA GLY A 66 13.53 -15.38 15.07
C GLY A 66 12.21 -15.43 14.30
N MET A 67 11.44 -16.50 14.46
CA MET A 67 10.10 -16.63 13.88
C MET A 67 9.13 -15.57 14.41
N ILE A 68 9.15 -15.28 15.72
CA ILE A 68 8.32 -14.21 16.29
C ILE A 68 8.69 -12.85 15.69
N ILE A 69 9.99 -12.56 15.54
CA ILE A 69 10.45 -11.33 14.89
C ILE A 69 9.94 -11.26 13.44
N GLY A 70 10.08 -12.35 12.68
CA GLY A 70 9.56 -12.45 11.31
C GLY A 70 8.06 -12.21 11.24
N LEU A 71 7.29 -12.80 12.16
CA LEU A 71 5.84 -12.64 12.25
C LEU A 71 5.44 -11.18 12.54
N VAL A 72 6.12 -10.52 13.46
CA VAL A 72 5.90 -9.09 13.76
C VAL A 72 6.15 -8.23 12.53
N ILE A 73 7.22 -8.50 11.78
CA ILE A 73 7.53 -7.79 10.54
C ILE A 73 6.43 -8.05 9.49
N ILE A 74 6.00 -9.30 9.31
CA ILE A 74 4.91 -9.66 8.37
C ILE A 74 3.63 -8.90 8.72
N MET A 75 3.25 -8.89 9.99
CA MET A 75 2.04 -8.19 10.43
C MET A 75 2.14 -6.68 10.20
N GLY A 76 3.27 -6.07 10.58
CA GLY A 76 3.50 -4.64 10.34
C GLY A 76 3.50 -4.30 8.85
N ALA A 77 4.20 -5.09 8.04
CA ALA A 77 4.26 -4.93 6.59
C ALA A 77 2.89 -5.10 5.94
N GLY A 78 2.11 -6.11 6.36
CA GLY A 78 0.75 -6.32 5.90
C GLY A 78 -0.18 -5.16 6.24
N ALA A 79 -0.08 -4.61 7.45
CA ALA A 79 -0.84 -3.44 7.85
C ALA A 79 -0.48 -2.19 7.02
N LEU A 80 0.81 -1.98 6.71
CA LEU A 80 1.26 -0.90 5.84
C LEU A 80 0.78 -1.10 4.39
N LEU A 81 0.88 -2.31 3.86
CA LEU A 81 0.48 -2.63 2.50
C LEU A 81 -1.02 -2.44 2.31
N VAL A 82 -1.82 -3.05 3.16
CA VAL A 82 -3.28 -2.94 3.11
C VAL A 82 -3.72 -1.51 3.44
N GLY A 83 -3.13 -0.89 4.47
CA GLY A 83 -3.46 0.48 4.88
C GLY A 83 -3.11 1.53 3.83
N GLY A 84 -1.96 1.40 3.17
CA GLY A 84 -1.54 2.28 2.08
C GLY A 84 -2.48 2.16 0.87
N LEU A 85 -2.81 0.92 0.47
CA LEU A 85 -3.72 0.66 -0.66
C LEU A 85 -5.13 1.16 -0.36
N ILE A 86 -5.74 0.69 0.72
CA ILE A 86 -7.10 1.06 1.10
C ILE A 86 -7.20 2.56 1.37
N GLY A 87 -6.21 3.13 2.07
CA GLY A 87 -6.14 4.56 2.34
C GLY A 87 -6.07 5.40 1.06
N ALA A 88 -5.26 4.99 0.08
CA ALA A 88 -5.20 5.66 -1.21
C ALA A 88 -6.54 5.60 -1.96
N LEU A 89 -7.19 4.44 -2.01
CA LEU A 89 -8.49 4.28 -2.67
C LEU A 89 -9.58 5.14 -2.04
N PHE A 90 -9.74 5.08 -0.71
CA PHE A 90 -10.72 5.91 0.00
C PHE A 90 -10.43 7.39 -0.15
N LYS A 91 -9.15 7.79 -0.17
CA LYS A 91 -8.77 9.18 -0.38
C LYS A 91 -9.16 9.68 -1.76
N THR A 92 -8.91 8.90 -2.81
CA THR A 92 -9.34 9.22 -4.18
C THR A 92 -10.85 9.44 -4.24
N ILE A 93 -11.64 8.53 -3.66
CA ILE A 93 -13.10 8.62 -3.63
C ILE A 93 -13.56 9.86 -2.84
N ALA A 94 -12.99 10.07 -1.66
CA ALA A 94 -13.37 11.19 -0.79
C ALA A 94 -13.05 12.54 -1.41
N ASP A 95 -11.87 12.70 -2.02
CA ASP A 95 -11.50 13.94 -2.69
C ASP A 95 -12.36 14.18 -3.93
N ALA A 96 -12.63 13.14 -4.74
CA ALA A 96 -13.55 13.23 -5.88
C ALA A 96 -14.94 13.71 -5.45
N ASN A 97 -15.49 13.16 -4.36
CA ASN A 97 -16.80 13.55 -3.85
C ASN A 97 -16.84 15.01 -3.34
N ARG A 98 -15.74 15.48 -2.71
CA ARG A 98 -15.63 16.89 -2.31
C ARG A 98 -15.66 17.82 -3.51
N TYR A 99 -14.91 17.51 -4.57
CA TYR A 99 -14.91 18.33 -5.78
C TYR A 99 -16.28 18.35 -6.47
N ALA A 100 -16.95 17.20 -6.58
CA ALA A 100 -18.28 17.10 -7.18
C ALA A 100 -19.35 17.90 -6.41
N THR A 101 -19.22 18.00 -5.09
CA THR A 101 -20.13 18.81 -4.26
C THR A 101 -19.82 20.30 -4.35
N ALA A 102 -18.55 20.67 -4.54
CA ALA A 102 -18.13 22.07 -4.63
C ALA A 102 -18.42 22.72 -6.00
N SER A 103 -18.66 21.91 -7.04
CA SER A 103 -19.01 22.36 -8.39
C SER A 103 -20.52 22.36 -8.68
N ALA A 104 -21.35 22.01 -7.70
CA ALA A 104 -22.82 22.07 -7.75
C ALA A 104 -23.36 23.30 -7.00
#